data_AF-A0A9Q1DAB0-F1
#
_entry.id   AF-A0A9Q1DAB0-F1
#
_cell.length_a   1.000
_cell.length_b   1.000
_cell.length_c   1.000
_cell.angle_alpha   90.00
_cell.angle_beta   90.00
_cell.angle_gamma   90.00
#
_symmetry.space_group_name_H-M   'P 1'
#
loop_
_entity.id
_entity.type
_entity.pdbx_description
1 polymer ?
#
loop_
_entity_poly.entity_id
_entity_poly.type
_entity_poly.pdbx_seq_one_letter_code
_entity_poly.pdbx_strand_id
1 'polypeptide(L)'
;MATLRALRRFCQNSHQVCRLHLSASRQEAVVISGRKLARQIQEEARVDVELWVSAGNRRPHLSVVLVGDNPASHSYVLNKTRAAANVMALQPMAQNPQPSMA
;
A
#
# COMPACT_ATOMS: atom_id res chain seq x y z
N MET A 1 -42.30 -59.95 -21.10
CA MET A 1 -42.04 -59.59 -22.51
C MET A 1 -41.95 -58.07 -22.61
N ALA A 2 -40.83 -57.55 -23.14
CA ALA A 2 -40.46 -56.15 -23.39
C ALA A 2 -40.34 -55.20 -22.17
N THR A 3 -39.27 -55.29 -21.36
CA THR A 3 -38.06 -54.42 -21.38
C THR A 3 -38.32 -52.90 -21.51
N LEU A 4 -38.63 -52.25 -20.39
CA LEU A 4 -38.55 -50.79 -20.21
C LEU A 4 -37.07 -50.30 -20.17
N ARG A 5 -36.31 -50.58 -21.24
CA ARG A 5 -35.08 -49.85 -21.62
C ARG A 5 -35.46 -48.53 -22.30
N ALA A 6 -36.26 -47.68 -21.63
CA ALA A 6 -36.66 -46.39 -22.20
C ALA A 6 -36.66 -45.24 -21.19
N LEU A 7 -35.93 -45.38 -20.08
CA LEU A 7 -35.58 -44.27 -19.17
C LEU A 7 -34.06 -44.11 -19.04
N ARG A 8 -33.30 -44.58 -20.03
CA ARG A 8 -31.95 -44.08 -20.33
C ARG A 8 -32.08 -42.90 -21.29
N ARG A 9 -32.46 -41.71 -20.81
CA ARG A 9 -32.34 -40.45 -21.59
C ARG A 9 -32.73 -39.20 -20.80
N PHE A 10 -32.24 -39.05 -19.58
CA PHE A 10 -32.11 -37.72 -18.99
C PHE A 10 -31.01 -37.79 -17.93
N CYS A 11 -30.11 -36.81 -17.92
CA CYS A 11 -28.84 -36.79 -17.17
C CYS A 11 -27.68 -37.61 -17.76
N GLN A 12 -27.38 -37.38 -19.04
CA GLN A 12 -25.98 -37.42 -19.50
C GLN A 12 -25.68 -36.05 -20.10
N ASN A 13 -24.58 -35.43 -19.67
CA ASN A 13 -24.04 -34.10 -20.03
C ASN A 13 -24.40 -32.98 -19.06
N SER A 14 -23.38 -32.59 -18.25
CA SER A 14 -23.06 -31.22 -17.78
C SER A 14 -22.33 -31.18 -16.43
N HIS A 15 -21.75 -32.29 -15.95
CA HIS A 15 -20.76 -32.25 -14.87
C HIS A 15 -19.38 -32.70 -15.38
N GLN A 16 -18.80 -31.90 -16.28
CA GLN A 16 -17.35 -31.81 -16.36
C GLN A 16 -16.92 -31.04 -15.10
N VAL A 17 -16.67 -31.78 -14.03
CA VAL A 17 -16.11 -31.24 -12.78
C VAL A 17 -14.84 -30.48 -13.16
N CYS A 18 -14.79 -29.17 -12.90
CA CYS A 18 -13.58 -28.37 -13.00
C CYS A 18 -12.49 -29.06 -12.20
N ARG A 19 -11.62 -29.79 -12.88
CA ARG A 19 -10.44 -30.40 -12.27
C ARG A 19 -9.49 -29.25 -11.99
N LEU A 20 -9.55 -28.72 -10.78
CA LEU A 20 -8.58 -27.74 -10.31
C LEU A 20 -7.19 -28.36 -10.52
N HIS A 21 -6.34 -27.67 -11.27
CA HIS A 21 -4.96 -28.08 -11.50
C HIS A 21 -4.23 -28.01 -10.15
N LEU A 22 -4.23 -29.11 -9.40
CA LEU A 22 -3.48 -29.29 -8.15
C LEU A 22 -2.00 -29.55 -8.47
N SER A 23 -1.32 -28.62 -9.16
CA SER A 23 0.13 -28.59 -9.09
C SER A 23 0.51 -28.27 -7.64
N ALA A 24 1.36 -29.10 -7.03
CA ALA A 24 1.90 -28.91 -5.68
C ALA A 24 2.14 -27.42 -5.40
N SER A 25 1.71 -26.95 -4.22
CA SER A 25 1.68 -25.53 -3.83
C SER A 25 2.93 -24.81 -4.31
N ARG A 26 2.80 -24.04 -5.41
CA ARG A 26 3.85 -23.14 -5.86
C ARG A 26 3.95 -22.08 -4.78
N GLN A 27 5.09 -22.06 -4.09
CA GLN A 27 5.61 -21.09 -3.10
C GLN A 27 4.58 -20.14 -2.44
N GLU A 28 4.58 -20.11 -1.11
CA GLU A 28 3.79 -19.17 -0.32
C GLU A 28 3.98 -17.72 -0.79
N ALA A 29 2.88 -16.97 -0.85
CA ALA A 29 2.92 -15.58 -1.28
C ALA A 29 3.72 -14.73 -0.30
N VAL A 30 4.71 -14.00 -0.80
CA VAL A 30 5.48 -13.07 0.02
C VAL A 30 4.65 -11.80 0.26
N VAL A 31 4.36 -11.49 1.52
CA VAL A 31 3.65 -10.26 1.91
C VAL A 31 4.59 -9.07 1.79
N ILE A 32 4.26 -8.13 0.91
CA ILE A 32 4.98 -6.86 0.81
C ILE A 32 4.46 -5.92 1.91
N SER A 33 5.33 -5.59 2.87
CA SER A 33 4.97 -4.67 3.96
C SER A 33 4.94 -3.23 3.48
N GLY A 34 3.77 -2.77 3.04
CA GLY A 34 3.56 -1.37 2.66
C GLY A 34 3.85 -0.38 3.80
N ARG A 35 3.69 -0.80 5.06
CA ARG A 35 4.07 0.02 6.23
C ARG A 35 5.57 0.25 6.32
N LYS A 36 6.38 -0.79 6.07
CA LYS A 36 7.84 -0.67 6.09
C LYS A 36 8.29 0.23 4.94
N LEU A 37 7.77 -0.01 3.74
CA LEU A 37 8.08 0.79 2.56
C LEU A 37 7.68 2.26 2.75
N ALA A 38 6.48 2.54 3.27
CA ALA A 38 6.03 3.91 3.51
C ALA A 38 6.92 4.67 4.50
N ARG A 39 7.47 4.00 5.52
CA ARG A 39 8.43 4.62 6.46
C ARG A 39 9.74 4.99 5.77
N GLN A 40 10.24 4.11 4.90
CA GLN A 40 11.47 4.38 4.12
C GLN A 40 11.27 5.61 3.22
N ILE A 41 10.16 5.64 2.47
CA ILE A 41 9.82 6.78 1.60
C ILE A 41 9.66 8.08 2.40
N GLN A 42 9.04 8.04 3.59
CA GLN A 42 8.91 9.24 4.43
C GLN A 42 10.26 9.76 4.92
N GLU A 43 11.22 8.89 5.21
CA GLU A 43 12.57 9.30 5.63
C GLU A 43 13.34 9.93 4.46
N GLU A 44 13.29 9.32 3.28
CA GLU A 44 13.88 9.88 2.06
C GLU A 44 13.30 11.27 1.75
N ALA A 45 11.97 11.39 1.76
CA ALA A 45 11.29 12.66 1.53
C ALA A 45 11.64 13.73 2.58
N ARG A 46 11.95 13.33 3.82
CA ARG A 46 12.35 14.26 4.88
C ARG A 46 13.70 14.89 4.56
N VAL A 47 14.66 14.08 4.13
CA VAL A 47 15.99 14.55 3.68
C VAL A 47 15.84 15.50 2.49
N ASP A 48 14.99 15.17 1.52
CA ASP A 48 14.73 16.03 0.37
C ASP A 48 14.15 17.39 0.78
N VAL A 49 13.22 17.41 1.75
CA VAL A 49 12.66 18.66 2.28
C VAL A 49 13.72 19.50 2.99
N GLU A 50 14.66 18.88 3.69
CA GLU A 50 15.76 19.59 4.35
C GLU A 50 16.71 20.20 3.33
N LEU A 51 17.08 19.47 2.29
CA LEU A 51 17.88 19.97 1.17
C LEU A 51 17.16 21.12 0.43
N TRP A 52 15.85 21.00 0.24
CA TRP A 52 15.03 22.03 -0.38
C TRP A 52 15.04 23.34 0.41
N VAL A 53 14.86 23.25 1.73
CA VAL A 53 14.86 24.41 2.62
C VAL A 53 16.26 25.01 2.77
N SER A 54 17.32 24.18 2.82
CA SER A 54 18.70 24.67 2.92
C SER A 54 19.14 25.41 1.65
N ALA A 55 18.56 25.07 0.49
CA ALA A 55 18.70 25.83 -0.74
C ALA A 55 17.97 27.20 -0.73
N GLY A 56 17.36 27.59 0.40
CA GLY A 56 16.68 28.88 0.59
C GLY A 56 15.21 28.89 0.19
N ASN A 57 14.64 27.75 -0.20
CA ASN A 57 13.24 27.67 -0.58
C ASN A 57 12.32 27.62 0.65
N ARG A 58 11.07 28.04 0.45
CA ARG A 58 10.04 27.90 1.48
C ARG A 58 9.74 26.42 1.74
N ARG A 59 9.57 26.07 3.01
CA ARG A 59 9.17 24.72 3.42
C ARG A 59 7.81 24.34 2.82
N PRO A 60 7.66 23.14 2.22
CA PRO A 60 6.39 22.69 1.68
C PRO A 60 5.36 22.45 2.80
N HIS A 61 4.08 22.55 2.44
CA HIS A 61 2.96 22.28 3.34
C HIS A 61 1.86 21.52 2.58
N LEU A 62 1.08 20.73 3.32
CA LEU A 62 -0.08 20.01 2.79
C LEU A 62 -1.37 20.62 3.32
N SER A 63 -2.30 20.94 2.43
CA SER A 63 -3.69 21.30 2.77
C SER A 63 -4.61 20.14 2.38
N VAL A 64 -5.51 19.74 3.28
CA VAL A 64 -6.46 18.65 3.05
C VAL A 64 -7.87 19.16 3.33
N VAL A 65 -8.79 18.89 2.41
CA VAL A 65 -10.21 19.23 2.55
C VAL A 65 -11.00 17.95 2.76
N LEU A 66 -11.81 17.91 3.83
CA LEU A 66 -12.76 16.85 4.10
C LEU A 66 -14.17 17.37 3.80
N VAL A 67 -14.95 16.61 3.03
CA VAL A 67 -16.34 16.94 2.69
C VAL A 67 -17.25 15.80 3.13
N GLY A 68 -18.27 16.13 3.93
CA GLY A 68 -19.18 15.18 4.55
C GLY A 68 -18.55 14.38 5.69
N ASP A 69 -19.31 13.43 6.23
CA ASP A 69 -19.01 12.75 7.51
C ASP A 69 -18.70 11.26 7.36
N ASN A 70 -18.13 10.85 6.22
CA ASN A 70 -17.76 9.45 6.01
C ASN A 70 -16.62 9.04 7.00
N PRO A 71 -16.85 8.08 7.91
CA PRO A 71 -15.86 7.70 8.94
C PRO A 71 -14.54 7.20 8.37
N ALA A 72 -14.54 6.56 7.18
CA ALA A 72 -13.32 6.14 6.51
C ALA A 72 -12.49 7.35 6.02
N SER A 73 -13.16 8.39 5.53
CA SER A 73 -12.52 9.63 5.07
C SER A 73 -11.83 10.36 6.21
N HIS A 74 -12.43 10.41 7.40
CA HIS A 74 -11.80 10.99 8.60
C HIS A 74 -10.46 10.32 8.90
N SER A 75 -10.44 8.98 8.92
CA SER A 75 -9.23 8.21 9.17
C SER A 75 -8.17 8.46 8.10
N TYR A 76 -8.59 8.57 6.84
CA TYR A 76 -7.68 8.81 5.72
C TYR A 76 -7.05 10.22 5.74
N VAL A 77 -7.85 11.26 6.01
CA VAL A 77 -7.37 12.64 6.15
C VAL A 77 -6.42 12.78 7.33
N LEU A 78 -6.74 12.15 8.47
CA LEU A 78 -5.87 12.12 9.63
C LEU A 78 -4.52 11.45 9.33
N ASN A 79 -4.53 10.33 8.60
CA ASN A 79 -3.30 9.67 8.19
C ASN A 79 -2.47 10.50 7.21
N LYS A 80 -3.10 11.18 6.24
CA LYS A 80 -2.41 12.12 5.33
C LYS A 80 -1.74 13.26 6.10
N THR A 81 -2.47 13.85 7.04
CA THR A 81 -1.98 14.95 7.87
C THR A 81 -0.81 14.52 8.74
N ARG A 82 -0.89 13.34 9.37
CA ARG A 82 0.21 12.77 10.17
C ARG A 82 1.46 12.46 9.34
N ALA A 83 1.28 11.85 8.17
CA ALA A 83 2.41 11.55 7.27
C ALA A 83 3.11 12.84 6.81
N ALA A 84 2.34 13.86 6.43
CA ALA A 84 2.88 15.16 6.06
C ALA A 84 3.62 15.83 7.24
N ALA A 85 3.05 15.79 8.44
CA ALA A 85 3.68 16.35 9.64
C ALA A 85 5.04 15.66 9.94
N ASN A 86 5.13 14.34 9.79
CA ASN A 86 6.39 13.62 10.01
C ASN A 86 7.51 14.06 9.05
N VAL A 87 7.19 14.24 7.76
CA VAL A 87 8.15 14.66 6.73
C VAL A 87 8.50 16.15 6.87
N MET A 88 7.51 16.97 7.23
CA MET A 88 7.63 18.44 7.29
C MET A 88 8.01 18.96 8.69
N ALA A 89 8.25 18.09 9.68
CA ALA A 89 8.65 18.51 11.02
C ALA A 89 10.07 19.12 11.02
N LEU A 90 10.24 20.23 11.74
CA LEU A 90 11.55 20.82 12.02
C LEU A 90 12.39 19.77 12.77
N GLN A 91 13.45 19.24 12.15
CA GLN A 91 14.51 18.62 12.93
C GLN A 91 15.20 19.72 13.74
N PRO A 92 15.48 19.49 15.04
CA PRO A 92 16.46 20.32 15.71
C PRO A 92 17.77 20.16 14.92
N MET A 93 18.38 21.29 14.57
CA MET A 93 19.61 21.38 13.79
C MET A 93 20.61 20.32 14.26
N ALA A 94 20.77 19.22 13.51
CA ALA A 94 21.91 18.35 13.68
C ALA A 94 23.10 19.16 13.18
N GLN A 95 23.99 19.55 14.09
CA GLN A 95 25.21 20.28 13.79
C GLN A 95 25.96 19.51 12.69
N ASN A 96 25.99 20.05 11.48
CA ASN A 96 26.82 19.49 10.41
C ASN A 96 28.28 19.63 10.85
N PRO A 97 29.07 18.54 11.02
CA PRO A 97 30.48 18.67 11.35
C PRO A 97 31.16 19.48 10.25
N GLN A 98 31.78 20.60 10.64
CA GLN A 98 32.57 21.41 9.72
C GLN A 98 33.62 20.50 9.05
N PRO A 99 33.81 20.56 7.73
CA PRO A 99 34.93 19.88 7.11
C PRO A 99 36.21 20.45 7.71
N SER A 100 36.91 19.62 8.47
CA SER A 100 38.25 19.88 8.98
C SER A 100 39.15 20.23 7.80
N MET A 101 39.49 21.50 7.63
CA MET A 101 40.64 21.89 6.82
C MET A 101 41.89 21.68 7.67
N ALA A 102 42.50 20.51 7.51
CA ALA A 102 43.88 20.21 7.89
C ALA A 102 44.49 19.32 6.81
#